data_AF-A0A1V3RAJ8-F1
#
_entry.id   AF-A0A1V3RAJ8-F1
#
_cell.length_a   1.000
_cell.length_b   1.000
_cell.length_c   1.000
_cell.angle_alpha   90.00
_cell.angle_beta   90.00
_cell.angle_gamma   90.00
#
_symmetry.space_group_name_H-M   'P 1'
#
loop_
_entity.id
_entity.type
_entity.pdbx_description
1 polymer ?
#
loop_
_entity_poly.entity_id
_entity_poly.type
_entity_poly.pdbx_seq_one_letter_code
_entity_poly.pdbx_strand_id
1 'polypeptide(L)'
;MSFFDIVIGGLLCFSLYKGIRNGLFVEMASFFSLILGIYIAIKFSDIVKNILSGWLHWNPYTIQVFAFILTFIVVVIGIYMLGKFLTNLADFAFMGWMNSLGGGFFRVLKTILIISIFLTLFEKINYQNYLAKKETLDKSIFFNPIQKISGFIFPSIEKWYDKARK
;
A
#
# COMPACT_ATOMS: atom_id res chain seq x y z
N MET A 1 -6.71 4.83 -23.34
CA MET A 1 -7.46 4.48 -22.12
C MET A 1 -7.49 2.96 -22.02
N SER A 2 -6.65 2.42 -21.13
CA SER A 2 -6.55 0.98 -20.85
C SER A 2 -7.63 0.58 -19.83
N PHE A 3 -7.98 -0.70 -19.78
CA PHE A 3 -8.86 -1.27 -18.74
C PHE A 3 -8.40 -0.88 -17.33
N PHE A 4 -7.08 -0.85 -17.10
CA PHE A 4 -6.46 -0.42 -15.84
C PHE A 4 -6.79 1.04 -15.48
N ASP A 5 -6.89 1.93 -16.47
CA ASP A 5 -7.16 3.35 -16.23
C ASP A 5 -8.59 3.55 -15.71
N ILE A 6 -9.55 2.76 -16.20
CA ILE A 6 -10.96 2.79 -15.76
C ILE A 6 -11.08 2.28 -14.33
N VAL A 7 -10.41 1.16 -14.02
CA VAL A 7 -10.43 0.56 -12.67
C VAL A 7 -9.77 1.50 -11.66
N ILE A 8 -8.57 2.00 -11.96
CA ILE A 8 -7.84 2.91 -11.07
C ILE A 8 -8.62 4.22 -10.92
N GLY A 9 -9.14 4.79 -12.00
CA GLY A 9 -9.97 5.99 -11.96
C GLY A 9 -11.21 5.83 -11.06
N GLY A 10 -11.92 4.70 -11.17
CA GLY A 10 -13.06 4.38 -10.30
C GLY A 10 -12.68 4.27 -8.82
N LEU A 11 -11.56 3.59 -8.52
CA LEU A 11 -11.05 3.49 -7.15
C LEU A 11 -10.66 4.86 -6.57
N LEU A 12 -10.03 5.73 -7.37
CA LEU A 12 -9.65 7.06 -6.94
C LEU A 12 -10.87 7.94 -6.68
N CYS A 13 -11.88 7.93 -7.57
CA CYS A 13 -13.15 8.63 -7.36
C CYS A 13 -13.88 8.17 -6.10
N PHE A 14 -13.98 6.85 -5.89
CA PHE A 14 -14.59 6.29 -4.67
C PHE A 14 -13.79 6.67 -3.42
N SER A 15 -12.46 6.66 -3.51
CA SER A 15 -11.59 7.06 -2.41
C SER A 15 -11.75 8.54 -2.06
N LEU A 16 -11.89 9.42 -3.05
CA LEU A 16 -12.12 10.84 -2.84
C LEU A 16 -13.44 11.07 -2.08
N TYR A 17 -14.54 10.48 -2.56
CA TYR A 17 -15.85 10.57 -1.91
C TYR A 17 -15.80 10.10 -0.46
N LYS A 18 -15.22 8.92 -0.22
CA LYS A 18 -15.13 8.36 1.13
C LYS A 18 -14.20 9.18 2.04
N GLY A 19 -13.18 9.82 1.48
CA GLY A 19 -12.24 10.66 2.24
C GLY A 19 -12.90 11.94 2.70
N ILE A 20 -13.71 12.55 1.84
CA ILE A 20 -14.54 13.72 2.15
C ILE A 20 -15.49 13.41 3.32
N ARG A 21 -16.06 12.20 3.35
CA ARG A 21 -16.96 11.73 4.43
C ARG A 21 -16.23 11.43 5.73
N ASN A 22 -15.00 10.94 5.67
CA ASN A 22 -14.22 10.54 6.84
C ASN A 22 -13.50 11.71 7.53
N GLY A 23 -13.17 12.77 6.79
CA GLY A 23 -12.48 13.95 7.32
C GLY A 23 -10.96 13.81 7.37
N LEU A 24 -10.29 14.95 7.54
CA LEU A 24 -8.84 15.12 7.44
C LEU A 24 -8.11 14.32 8.51
N PHE A 25 -8.46 14.46 9.79
CA PHE A 25 -7.71 13.83 10.87
C PHE A 25 -7.72 12.30 10.78
N VAL A 26 -8.87 11.71 10.45
CA VAL A 26 -9.02 10.26 10.28
C VAL A 26 -8.18 9.77 9.11
N GLU A 27 -8.26 10.43 7.95
CA GLU A 27 -7.54 10.01 6.75
C GLU A 27 -6.03 10.28 6.85
N MET A 28 -5.64 11.37 7.52
CA MET A 28 -4.24 11.68 7.81
C MET A 28 -3.63 10.64 8.76
N ALA A 29 -4.31 10.32 9.87
CA ALA A 29 -3.87 9.27 10.78
C ALA A 29 -3.77 7.92 10.04
N SER A 30 -4.78 7.58 9.23
CA SER A 30 -4.77 6.34 8.45
C SER A 30 -3.64 6.29 7.41
N PHE A 31 -3.33 7.41 6.76
CA PHE A 31 -2.25 7.52 5.78
C PHE A 31 -0.87 7.32 6.42
N PHE A 32 -0.55 8.08 7.47
CA PHE A 32 0.72 7.94 8.17
C PHE A 32 0.88 6.57 8.83
N SER A 33 -0.22 6.03 9.34
CA SER A 33 -0.21 4.68 9.87
C SER A 33 0.14 3.66 8.80
N LEU A 34 -0.42 3.76 7.59
CA LEU A 34 -0.05 2.87 6.48
C LEU A 34 1.47 2.93 6.18
N ILE A 35 2.05 4.13 6.10
CA ILE A 35 3.50 4.31 5.87
C ILE A 35 4.30 3.64 6.98
N LEU A 36 3.98 3.95 8.25
CA LEU A 36 4.64 3.37 9.41
C LEU A 36 4.51 1.86 9.42
N GLY A 37 3.34 1.37 9.01
CA GLY A 37 3.04 -0.04 9.00
C GLY A 37 3.87 -0.81 7.98
N ILE A 38 4.06 -0.24 6.80
CA ILE A 38 4.94 -0.82 5.79
C ILE A 38 6.40 -0.78 6.26
N TYR A 39 6.84 0.32 6.87
CA TYR A 39 8.20 0.42 7.42
C TYR A 39 8.49 -0.66 8.48
N ILE A 40 7.57 -0.85 9.42
CA ILE A 40 7.67 -1.90 10.43
C ILE A 40 7.64 -3.28 9.75
N ALA A 41 6.73 -3.50 8.79
CA ALA A 41 6.63 -4.77 8.08
C ALA A 41 7.94 -5.13 7.38
N ILE A 42 8.58 -4.18 6.69
CA ILE A 42 9.89 -4.40 6.04
C ILE A 42 10.94 -4.77 7.10
N LYS A 43 11.06 -3.97 8.16
CA LYS A 43 12.11 -4.15 9.18
C LYS A 43 11.96 -5.47 9.96
N PHE A 44 10.73 -5.89 10.24
CA PHE A 44 10.45 -7.10 11.02
C PHE A 44 10.21 -8.35 10.17
N SER A 45 10.03 -8.22 8.85
CA SER A 45 9.80 -9.37 7.96
C SER A 45 10.93 -10.40 8.00
N ASP A 46 12.19 -9.99 8.19
CA ASP A 46 13.33 -10.91 8.30
C ASP A 46 13.29 -11.72 9.61
N ILE A 47 12.82 -11.13 10.71
CA ILE A 47 12.62 -11.83 11.98
C ILE A 47 11.54 -12.90 11.81
N VAL A 48 10.41 -12.52 11.20
CA VAL A 48 9.30 -13.44 10.92
C VAL A 48 9.74 -14.55 9.96
N LYS A 49 10.54 -14.25 8.92
CA LYS A 49 11.12 -15.24 8.02
C LYS A 49 11.97 -16.27 8.78
N ASN A 50 12.83 -15.84 9.70
CA ASN A 50 13.68 -16.74 10.46
C ASN A 50 12.87 -17.68 11.35
N ILE A 51 11.82 -17.16 12.00
CA ILE A 51 10.89 -17.97 12.79
C ILE A 51 10.19 -18.99 11.88
N LEU A 52 9.61 -18.55 10.76
CA LEU A 52 8.86 -19.43 9.86
C LEU A 52 9.75 -20.47 9.17
N SER A 53 11.02 -20.17 8.92
CA SER A 53 11.97 -21.12 8.29
C SER A 53 12.28 -22.33 9.17
N GLY A 54 12.06 -22.24 10.49
CA GLY A 54 12.15 -23.39 11.39
C GLY A 54 10.91 -24.29 11.40
N TRP A 55 9.79 -23.83 10.82
CA TRP A 55 8.48 -24.49 10.89
C TRP A 55 7.97 -24.92 9.50
N LEU A 56 8.36 -24.19 8.45
CA LEU A 56 7.94 -24.40 7.05
C LEU A 56 9.16 -24.79 6.21
N HIS A 57 9.10 -25.96 5.58
CA HIS A 57 10.12 -26.45 4.65
C HIS A 57 9.93 -25.92 3.21
N TRP A 58 9.48 -24.68 3.07
CA TRP A 58 9.29 -24.05 1.76
C TRP A 58 10.61 -23.44 1.25
N ASN A 59 10.63 -23.06 -0.02
CA ASN A 59 11.75 -22.27 -0.55
C ASN A 59 11.91 -20.97 0.27
N PRO A 60 13.14 -20.59 0.68
CA PRO A 60 13.42 -19.38 1.46
C PRO A 60 12.81 -18.09 0.92
N TYR A 61 12.65 -17.99 -0.40
CA TYR A 61 12.00 -16.87 -1.07
C TYR A 61 10.49 -16.81 -0.77
N THR A 62 9.81 -17.95 -0.88
CA THR A 62 8.39 -18.09 -0.57
C THR A 62 8.12 -17.76 0.90
N ILE A 63 9.00 -18.23 1.80
CA ILE A 63 8.91 -17.92 3.23
C ILE A 63 9.08 -16.42 3.47
N GLN A 64 10.00 -15.75 2.77
CA GLN A 64 10.21 -14.31 2.92
C GLN A 64 9.00 -13.49 2.44
N VAL A 65 8.40 -13.85 1.30
CA VAL A 65 7.17 -13.20 0.82
C VAL A 65 6.02 -13.42 1.79
N PHE A 66 5.84 -14.65 2.27
CA PHE A 66 4.77 -14.96 3.22
C PHE A 66 4.96 -14.23 4.57
N ALA A 67 6.20 -14.17 5.07
CA ALA A 67 6.55 -13.42 6.28
C ALA A 67 6.25 -11.93 6.14
N PHE A 68 6.56 -11.32 4.99
CA PHE A 68 6.20 -9.93 4.71
C PHE A 68 4.67 -9.71 4.74
N ILE A 69 3.90 -10.57 4.05
CA ILE A 69 2.43 -10.48 4.03
C ILE A 69 1.86 -10.61 5.44
N LEU A 70 2.31 -11.60 6.21
CA LEU A 70 1.84 -11.84 7.57
C LEU A 70 2.15 -10.65 8.49
N THR A 71 3.38 -10.14 8.43
CA THR A 71 3.80 -8.97 9.22
C THR A 71 2.98 -7.74 8.84
N PHE A 72 2.75 -7.53 7.54
CA PHE A 72 1.93 -6.42 7.05
C PHE A 72 0.49 -6.49 7.59
N ILE A 73 -0.15 -7.68 7.58
CA ILE A 73 -1.51 -7.86 8.11
C ILE A 73 -1.56 -7.51 9.61
N VAL A 74 -0.64 -8.08 10.42
CA VAL A 74 -0.58 -7.82 11.87
C VAL A 74 -0.42 -6.34 12.15
N VAL A 75 0.48 -5.69 11.43
CA VAL A 75 0.76 -4.28 11.59
C VAL A 75 -0.43 -3.41 11.17
N VAL A 76 -1.09 -3.73 10.04
CA VAL A 76 -2.32 -3.05 9.60
C VAL A 76 -3.43 -3.18 10.64
N ILE A 77 -3.58 -4.34 11.29
CA ILE A 77 -4.56 -4.53 12.37
C ILE A 77 -4.22 -3.64 13.57
N GLY A 78 -2.96 -3.64 14.03
CA GLY A 78 -2.53 -2.80 15.15
C GLY A 78 -2.75 -1.30 14.89
N ILE A 79 -2.43 -0.86 13.67
CA ILE A 79 -2.70 0.49 13.16
C ILE A 79 -4.20 0.82 13.14
N TYR A 80 -5.03 -0.11 12.66
CA TYR A 80 -6.47 0.11 12.59
C TYR A 80 -7.07 0.32 13.99
N MET A 81 -6.61 -0.46 14.97
CA MET A 81 -7.03 -0.33 16.37
C MET A 81 -6.58 1.03 16.95
N LEU A 82 -5.34 1.45 16.72
CA LEU A 82 -4.84 2.77 17.13
C LEU A 82 -5.59 3.92 16.46
N GLY A 83 -5.86 3.80 15.17
CA GLY A 83 -6.62 4.79 14.41
C GLY A 83 -8.05 4.96 14.92
N LYS A 84 -8.72 3.86 15.28
CA LYS A 84 -10.07 3.91 15.87
C LYS A 84 -10.06 4.61 17.23
N PHE A 85 -9.04 4.37 18.05
CA PHE A 85 -8.87 5.05 19.33
C PHE A 85 -8.65 6.57 19.16
N LEU A 86 -7.83 6.97 18.19
CA LEU A 86 -7.56 8.39 17.89
C LEU A 86 -8.74 9.10 17.21
N THR A 87 -9.55 8.39 16.43
CA THR A 87 -10.75 8.95 15.76
C THR A 87 -11.79 9.40 16.79
N ASN A 88 -11.99 8.63 17.85
CA ASN A 88 -12.89 8.99 18.96
C ASN A 88 -12.47 10.28 19.68
N LEU A 89 -11.20 10.68 19.61
CA LEU A 89 -10.68 11.93 20.17
C LEU A 89 -10.80 13.11 19.19
N ALA A 90 -10.78 12.84 17.88
CA ALA A 90 -10.80 13.85 16.82
C ALA A 90 -12.22 14.29 16.41
N ASP A 91 -13.24 13.47 16.68
CA ASP A 91 -14.66 13.77 16.38
C ASP A 91 -15.19 15.05 17.04
N PHE A 92 -14.47 15.57 18.05
CA PHE A 92 -14.81 16.81 18.73
C PHE A 92 -14.32 18.10 18.06
N ALA A 93 -13.39 18.03 17.09
CA ALA A 93 -12.57 19.20 16.78
C ALA A 93 -13.01 20.03 15.55
N PHE A 94 -13.51 19.49 14.43
CA PHE A 94 -13.68 20.31 13.21
C PHE A 94 -14.76 19.83 12.21
N MET A 95 -15.90 20.53 12.16
CA MET A 95 -16.96 20.39 11.13
C MET A 95 -16.85 21.44 10.00
N GLY A 96 -15.63 21.73 9.53
CA GLY A 96 -15.40 22.67 8.43
C GLY A 96 -15.22 21.98 7.07
N TRP A 97 -15.51 22.69 5.97
CA TRP A 97 -15.29 22.21 4.59
C TRP A 97 -13.83 21.82 4.31
N MET A 98 -12.88 22.47 4.97
CA MET A 98 -11.44 22.16 4.88
C MET A 98 -11.10 20.79 5.50
N ASN A 99 -11.82 20.35 6.55
CA ASN A 99 -11.68 19.01 7.11
C ASN A 99 -12.09 17.95 6.07
N SER A 100 -13.22 18.15 5.39
CA SER A 100 -13.69 17.23 4.36
C SER A 100 -12.76 17.20 3.14
N LEU A 101 -12.35 18.36 2.60
CA LEU A 101 -11.42 18.39 1.46
C LEU A 101 -10.07 17.74 1.80
N GLY A 102 -9.52 18.05 2.98
CA GLY A 102 -8.29 17.43 3.48
C GLY A 102 -8.42 15.91 3.62
N GLY A 103 -9.56 15.42 4.10
CA GLY A 103 -9.87 14.00 4.16
C GLY A 103 -9.89 13.34 2.78
N GLY A 104 -10.50 14.00 1.80
CA GLY A 104 -10.49 13.58 0.39
C GLY A 104 -9.06 13.42 -0.14
N PHE A 105 -8.23 14.44 0.06
CA PHE A 105 -6.85 14.47 -0.39
C PHE A 105 -6.02 13.32 0.23
N PHE A 106 -6.01 13.18 1.56
CA PHE A 106 -5.23 12.13 2.23
C PHE A 106 -5.73 10.73 1.88
N ARG A 107 -7.03 10.54 1.65
CA ARG A 107 -7.54 9.23 1.24
C ARG A 107 -7.15 8.85 -0.18
N VAL A 108 -7.11 9.81 -1.11
CA VAL A 108 -6.61 9.60 -2.46
C VAL A 108 -5.12 9.23 -2.42
N LEU A 109 -4.30 9.98 -1.68
CA LEU A 109 -2.88 9.66 -1.51
C LEU A 109 -2.66 8.25 -0.94
N LYS A 110 -3.41 7.89 0.10
CA LYS A 110 -3.39 6.55 0.69
C LYS A 110 -3.75 5.48 -0.33
N THR A 111 -4.77 5.72 -1.15
CA THR A 111 -5.23 4.77 -2.16
C THR A 111 -4.20 4.60 -3.27
N ILE A 112 -3.57 5.69 -3.73
CA ILE A 112 -2.44 5.65 -4.67
C ILE A 112 -1.30 4.80 -4.11
N LEU A 113 -0.95 4.98 -2.83
CA LEU A 113 0.10 4.19 -2.18
C LEU A 113 -0.23 2.69 -2.16
N ILE A 114 -1.47 2.34 -1.80
CA ILE A 114 -1.93 0.95 -1.78
C ILE A 114 -1.89 0.35 -3.19
N ILE A 115 -2.44 1.04 -4.19
CA ILE A 115 -2.44 0.60 -5.59
C ILE A 115 -1.01 0.39 -6.07
N SER A 116 -0.07 1.29 -5.73
CA SER A 116 1.34 1.17 -6.10
C SER A 116 1.96 -0.14 -5.60
N ILE A 117 1.73 -0.50 -4.33
CA ILE A 117 2.21 -1.74 -3.74
C ILE A 117 1.61 -2.95 -4.46
N PHE A 118 0.30 -2.94 -4.71
CA PHE A 118 -0.38 -4.02 -5.42
C PHE A 118 0.14 -4.20 -6.85
N LEU A 119 0.35 -3.10 -7.60
CA LEU A 119 0.87 -3.15 -8.95
C LEU A 119 2.30 -3.71 -8.99
N THR A 120 3.16 -3.31 -8.04
CA THR A 120 4.51 -3.88 -7.89
C THR A 120 4.48 -5.38 -7.59
N LEU A 121 3.60 -5.83 -6.70
CA LEU A 121 3.42 -7.27 -6.43
C LEU A 121 2.86 -8.01 -7.65
N PHE A 122 1.93 -7.38 -8.38
CA PHE A 122 1.33 -7.95 -9.58
C PHE A 122 2.36 -8.15 -10.69
N GLU A 123 3.21 -7.15 -10.99
CA GLU A 123 4.29 -7.29 -11.98
C GLU A 123 5.22 -8.45 -11.64
N LYS A 124 5.51 -8.61 -10.35
CA LYS A 124 6.39 -9.67 -9.86
C LYS A 124 5.81 -11.07 -10.10
N ILE A 125 4.50 -11.22 -9.96
CA ILE A 125 3.77 -12.46 -10.27
C ILE A 125 3.60 -12.61 -11.78
N ASN A 126 3.43 -11.51 -12.50
CA ASN A 126 3.27 -11.45 -13.96
C ASN A 126 4.61 -11.39 -14.72
N TYR A 127 5.73 -11.84 -14.14
CA TYR A 127 7.07 -11.78 -14.75
C TYR A 127 7.16 -12.50 -16.12
N GLN A 128 6.27 -13.45 -16.40
CA GLN A 128 6.16 -14.16 -17.68
C GLN A 128 5.11 -13.55 -18.65
N ASN A 129 4.51 -12.40 -18.33
CA ASN A 129 3.44 -11.73 -19.10
C ASN A 129 2.17 -12.58 -19.33
N TYR A 130 1.91 -13.57 -18.47
CA TYR A 130 0.77 -14.48 -18.62
C TYR A 130 -0.58 -13.80 -18.29
N LEU A 131 -0.59 -12.78 -17.43
CA LEU A 131 -1.78 -12.07 -16.96
C LEU A 131 -2.02 -10.73 -17.68
N ALA A 132 -0.94 -10.03 -18.08
CA ALA A 132 -1.02 -8.80 -18.87
C ALA A 132 0.25 -8.60 -19.70
N LYS A 133 0.09 -8.18 -20.97
CA LYS A 133 1.22 -7.84 -21.85
C LYS A 133 1.86 -6.52 -21.41
N LYS A 134 3.20 -6.47 -21.40
CA LYS A 134 4.00 -5.26 -21.13
C LYS A 134 3.50 -4.01 -21.86
N GLU A 135 3.15 -4.14 -23.13
CA GLU A 135 2.61 -3.05 -23.98
C GLU A 135 1.30 -2.43 -23.44
N THR A 136 0.53 -3.19 -22.66
CA THR A 136 -0.74 -2.75 -22.05
C THR A 136 -0.50 -1.99 -20.74
N LEU A 137 0.60 -2.32 -20.05
CA LEU A 137 1.05 -1.63 -18.84
C LEU A 137 1.75 -0.31 -19.22
N ASP A 138 2.59 -0.32 -20.25
CA ASP A 138 3.30 0.86 -20.75
C ASP A 138 2.37 1.93 -21.34
N LYS A 139 1.20 1.52 -21.89
CA LYS A 139 0.16 2.44 -22.38
C LYS A 139 -0.74 3.01 -21.29
N SER A 140 -0.63 2.57 -20.03
CA SER A 140 -1.48 3.07 -18.95
C SER A 140 -0.96 4.42 -18.43
N ILE A 141 -1.88 5.37 -18.31
CA ILE A 141 -1.61 6.74 -17.88
C ILE A 141 -1.29 6.77 -16.39
N PHE A 142 -1.93 5.90 -15.61
CA PHE A 142 -1.78 5.86 -14.15
C PHE A 142 -0.67 4.91 -13.68
N PHE A 143 -0.34 3.88 -14.46
CA PHE A 143 0.61 2.84 -14.04
C PHE A 143 2.00 3.40 -13.74
N ASN A 144 2.59 4.11 -14.70
CA ASN A 144 3.96 4.65 -14.58
C ASN A 144 4.12 5.72 -13.48
N PRO A 145 3.23 6.71 -13.32
CA PRO A 145 3.32 7.69 -12.23
C PRO A 145 3.16 7.05 -10.85
N ILE A 146 2.23 6.09 -10.71
CA ILE A 146 1.97 5.41 -9.43
C ILE A 146 3.18 4.53 -9.03
N GLN A 147 3.87 3.92 -9.99
CA GLN A 147 5.13 3.19 -9.74
C GLN A 147 6.27 4.10 -9.25
N LYS A 148 6.40 5.32 -9.77
CA LYS A 148 7.45 6.24 -9.31
C LYS A 148 7.30 6.59 -7.82
N ILE A 149 6.07 6.62 -7.32
CA ILE A 149 5.77 6.91 -5.91
C ILE A 149 6.26 5.77 -4.99
N SER A 150 6.19 4.49 -5.42
CA SER A 150 6.77 3.40 -4.63
C SER A 150 8.29 3.46 -4.61
N GLY A 151 8.95 3.80 -5.71
CA GLY A 151 10.41 3.99 -5.76
C GLY A 151 10.91 5.09 -4.81
N PHE A 152 10.14 6.18 -4.67
CA PHE A 152 10.48 7.28 -3.77
C PHE A 152 10.27 6.95 -2.29
N ILE A 153 9.15 6.27 -1.96
CA ILE A 153 8.84 5.92 -0.56
C ILE A 153 9.64 4.69 -0.10
N PHE A 154 10.06 3.82 -1.03
CA PHE A 154 10.73 2.56 -0.71
C PHE A 154 12.02 2.32 -1.51
N PRO A 155 13.07 3.16 -1.35
CA PRO A 155 14.40 2.86 -1.91
C PRO A 155 14.99 1.54 -1.34
N SER A 156 14.47 1.05 -0.20
CA SER A 156 14.84 -0.24 0.37
C SER A 156 14.18 -1.44 -0.31
N ILE A 157 13.02 -1.28 -0.97
CA ILE A 157 12.48 -2.32 -1.86
C ILE A 157 13.36 -2.45 -3.10
N GLU A 158 13.96 -1.35 -3.58
CA GLU A 158 14.93 -1.37 -4.69
C GLU A 158 16.23 -2.13 -4.32
N LYS A 159 16.66 -2.09 -3.06
CA LYS A 159 17.75 -2.97 -2.57
C LYS A 159 17.35 -4.44 -2.43
N TRP A 160 16.06 -4.72 -2.18
CA TRP A 160 15.52 -6.09 -2.23
C TRP A 160 15.36 -6.58 -3.68
N TYR A 161 15.09 -5.66 -4.59
CA TYR A 161 14.93 -5.85 -6.04
C TYR A 161 16.23 -6.28 -6.72
N ASP A 162 17.38 -5.67 -6.39
CA ASP A 162 18.68 -6.11 -6.91
C ASP A 162 19.10 -7.51 -6.42
N LYS A 163 18.63 -7.93 -5.25
CA LYS A 163 18.95 -9.24 -4.67
C LYS A 163 18.08 -10.37 -5.23
N ALA A 164 16.91 -10.06 -5.78
CA ALA A 164 16.02 -11.02 -6.44
C ALA A 164 16.34 -11.20 -7.94
N ARG A 165 17.26 -10.40 -8.47
CA ARG A 165 17.75 -10.44 -9.86
C ARG A 165 19.05 -11.26 -10.04
N LYS A 166 19.63 -11.73 -8.93
CA LYS A 166 20.70 -12.74 -8.89
C LYS A 166 20.12 -14.07 -8.44
#